data_AF-A0A356L564-F1
#
_entry.id   AF-A0A356L564-F1
#
_cell.length_a   1.000
_cell.length_b   1.000
_cell.length_c   1.000
_cell.angle_alpha   90.00
_cell.angle_beta   90.00
_cell.angle_gamma   90.00
#
_symmetry.space_group_name_H-M   'P 1'
#
loop_
_entity.id
_entity.type
_entity.pdbx_description
1 polymer ?
#
loop_
_entity_poly.entity_id
_entity_poly.type
_entity_poly.pdbx_seq_one_letter_code
_entity_poly.pdbx_strand_id
1 'polypeptide(L)'
;MFMINDREKIREAMNLAVDVMKQSYDEKRKDGKVSPKVGAVILFEDGTMESAFRGEIRIGDHAEYTLIDKKLRTKKLDEAILFATLEP
;
A
#
# COMPACT_ATOMS: atom_id res chain seq x y z
N MET A 1 11.17 -22.14 2.72
CA MET A 1 11.89 -20.87 2.51
C MET A 1 11.17 -20.16 1.39
N PHE A 2 10.41 -19.11 1.70
CA PHE A 2 9.82 -18.27 0.66
C PHE A 2 10.96 -17.51 -0.02
N MET A 3 10.94 -17.41 -1.34
CA MET A 3 11.85 -16.55 -2.06
C MET A 3 11.00 -15.45 -2.67
N ILE A 4 11.43 -14.21 -2.47
CA ILE A 4 10.80 -13.00 -2.99
C ILE A 4 10.49 -13.02 -4.51
N ASN A 5 11.13 -13.93 -5.25
CA ASN A 5 10.91 -14.17 -6.67
C ASN A 5 9.68 -15.06 -6.99
N ASP A 6 8.87 -15.42 -5.99
CA ASP A 6 7.62 -16.13 -6.22
C ASP A 6 6.61 -15.22 -6.94
N ARG A 7 6.46 -15.52 -8.24
CA ARG A 7 5.60 -14.79 -9.17
C ARG A 7 4.13 -14.77 -8.74
N GLU A 8 3.64 -15.81 -8.07
CA GLU A 8 2.23 -15.84 -7.63
C GLU A 8 2.03 -14.91 -6.43
N LYS A 9 2.98 -14.87 -5.49
CA LYS A 9 2.92 -13.95 -4.34
C LYS A 9 3.09 -12.49 -4.74
N ILE A 10 3.96 -12.21 -5.71
CA ILE A 10 4.07 -10.88 -6.33
C ILE A 10 2.74 -10.46 -6.95
N ARG A 11 2.06 -11.35 -7.68
CA ARG A 11 0.75 -11.07 -8.27
C ARG A 11 -0.31 -10.85 -7.19
N GLU A 12 -0.33 -11.68 -6.15
CA GLU A 12 -1.24 -11.54 -5.02
C GLU A 12 -1.07 -10.19 -4.32
N ALA A 13 0.18 -9.76 -4.08
CA ALA A 13 0.47 -8.46 -3.46
C ALA A 13 -0.06 -7.29 -4.31
N MET A 14 0.15 -7.31 -5.63
CA MET A 14 -0.34 -6.24 -6.50
C MET A 14 -1.87 -6.24 -6.62
N ASN A 15 -2.49 -7.43 -6.68
CA ASN A 15 -3.95 -7.55 -6.66
C ASN A 15 -4.53 -7.00 -5.35
N LEU A 16 -3.89 -7.30 -4.21
CA LEU A 16 -4.27 -6.76 -2.91
C LEU A 16 -4.16 -5.23 -2.90
N ALA A 17 -3.09 -4.66 -3.46
CA ALA A 17 -2.94 -3.20 -3.58
C ALA A 17 -4.09 -2.58 -4.39
N VAL A 18 -4.49 -3.21 -5.50
CA VAL A 18 -5.64 -2.79 -6.33
C VAL A 18 -6.97 -2.95 -5.59
N ASP A 19 -7.12 -3.94 -4.71
CA ASP A 19 -8.34 -4.12 -3.94
C ASP A 19 -8.45 -3.09 -2.80
N VAL A 20 -7.37 -2.85 -2.05
CA VAL A 20 -7.40 -1.87 -0.95
C VAL A 20 -7.50 -0.43 -1.44
N MET A 21 -6.99 -0.09 -2.64
CA MET A 21 -7.12 1.26 -3.20
C MET A 21 -8.59 1.70 -3.29
N LYS A 22 -9.53 0.75 -3.44
CA LYS A 22 -10.97 1.03 -3.58
C LYS A 22 -11.56 1.67 -2.32
N GLN A 23 -10.91 1.51 -1.17
CA GLN A 23 -11.27 2.10 0.12
C GLN A 23 -10.76 3.53 0.31
N SER A 24 -9.98 4.06 -0.64
CA SER A 24 -9.45 5.43 -0.57
C SER A 24 -10.56 6.45 -0.35
N TYR A 25 -10.30 7.40 0.55
CA TYR A 25 -11.24 8.50 0.80
C TYR A 25 -11.13 9.58 -0.28
N ASP A 26 -12.28 9.93 -0.86
CA ASP A 26 -12.39 11.05 -1.77
C ASP A 26 -12.39 12.37 -0.99
N GLU A 27 -11.34 13.17 -1.20
CA GLU A 27 -11.27 14.52 -0.70
C GLU A 27 -12.00 15.50 -1.61
N LYS A 28 -12.79 16.40 -1.00
CA LYS A 28 -13.34 17.55 -1.71
C LYS A 28 -12.22 18.52 -2.06
N ARG A 29 -11.75 18.44 -3.30
CA ARG A 29 -10.73 19.36 -3.83
C ARG A 29 -11.38 20.63 -4.37
N LYS A 30 -10.73 21.78 -4.18
CA LYS A 30 -11.20 23.08 -4.69
C LYS A 30 -11.26 23.12 -6.23
N ASP A 31 -10.46 22.30 -6.90
CA ASP A 31 -10.39 22.20 -8.35
C ASP A 31 -11.42 21.22 -8.96
N GLY A 32 -12.28 20.62 -8.12
CA GLY A 32 -13.30 19.66 -8.56
C GLY A 32 -12.75 18.32 -9.07
N LYS A 33 -11.43 18.09 -9.01
CA LYS A 33 -10.84 16.83 -9.45
C LYS A 33 -11.07 15.73 -8.43
N VAL A 34 -11.20 14.50 -8.92
CA VAL A 34 -11.24 13.31 -8.07
C VAL A 34 -9.86 13.06 -7.50
N SER A 35 -9.80 12.63 -6.24
CA SER A 35 -8.53 12.24 -5.63
C SER A 35 -8.09 10.88 -6.18
N PRO A 36 -6.78 10.65 -6.42
CA PRO A 36 -6.34 9.36 -6.89
C PRO A 36 -6.65 8.31 -5.83
N LYS A 37 -7.19 7.18 -6.26
CA LYS A 37 -7.30 5.99 -5.42
C LYS A 37 -5.93 5.33 -5.39
N VAL A 38 -5.37 5.13 -4.20
CA VAL A 38 -4.02 4.56 -4.06
C VAL A 38 -4.06 3.49 -2.97
N GLY A 39 -3.52 2.32 -3.29
CA GLY A 39 -3.27 1.24 -2.37
C GLY A 39 -1.78 0.91 -2.36
N ALA A 40 -1.28 0.53 -1.17
CA ALA A 40 0.09 0.12 -0.96
C ALA A 40 0.12 -1.22 -0.21
N VAL A 41 1.09 -2.08 -0.52
CA VAL A 41 1.31 -3.37 0.14
C VAL A 41 2.80 -3.58 0.37
N ILE A 42 3.17 -3.99 1.58
CA ILE A 42 4.50 -4.53 1.89
C ILE A 42 4.38 -6.05 1.86
N LEU A 43 5.19 -6.70 1.03
CA LEU A 43 5.43 -8.14 1.05
C LEU A 43 6.74 -8.42 1.78
N PHE A 44 6.66 -9.13 2.90
CA PHE A 44 7.81 -9.53 3.71
C PHE A 44 8.49 -10.79 3.17
N GLU A 45 9.73 -11.04 3.59
CA GLU A 45 10.52 -12.22 3.19
C GLU A 45 9.90 -13.55 3.67
N ASP A 46 9.06 -13.53 4.71
CA ASP A 46 8.30 -14.70 5.16
C ASP A 46 7.02 -14.95 4.34
N GLY A 47 6.73 -14.09 3.36
CA GLY A 47 5.55 -14.15 2.49
C GLY A 47 4.29 -13.52 3.09
N THR A 48 4.37 -12.93 4.29
CA THR A 48 3.27 -12.15 4.87
C THR A 48 3.12 -10.80 4.18
N MET A 49 1.92 -10.24 4.24
CA MET A 49 1.60 -8.97 3.59
C MET A 49 0.89 -8.04 4.56
N GLU A 50 1.25 -6.76 4.51
CA GLU A 50 0.57 -5.68 5.19
C GLU A 50 0.18 -4.61 4.16
N SER A 51 -0.98 -3.98 4.32
CA SER A 51 -1.52 -3.08 3.30
C SER A 51 -2.03 -1.78 3.88
N ALA A 52 -2.10 -0.74 3.06
CA ALA A 52 -2.78 0.49 3.40
C ALA A 52 -3.40 1.15 2.17
N PHE A 53 -4.28 2.13 2.38
CA PHE A 53 -4.85 2.94 1.32
C PHE A 53 -4.82 4.43 1.64
N ARG A 54 -4.96 5.26 0.60
CA ARG A 54 -4.93 6.72 0.74
C ARG A 54 -6.01 7.19 1.70
N GLY A 55 -5.60 7.95 2.71
CA GLY A 55 -6.51 8.52 3.68
C GLY A 55 -7.00 7.56 4.78
N GLU A 56 -6.44 6.34 4.89
CA GLU A 56 -6.91 5.33 5.86
C GLU A 56 -6.87 5.81 7.31
N ILE A 57 -5.80 6.48 7.74
CA ILE A 57 -5.67 7.01 9.12
C ILE A 57 -6.00 8.50 9.17
N ARG A 58 -5.51 9.27 8.21
CA ARG A 58 -5.75 10.72 8.13
C ARG A 58 -5.98 11.11 6.68
N ILE A 59 -7.00 11.93 6.47
CA ILE A 59 -7.30 12.56 5.18
C ILE A 59 -6.03 13.23 4.62
N GLY A 60 -5.73 12.96 3.36
CA GLY A 60 -4.57 13.46 2.64
C GLY A 60 -3.34 12.55 2.70
N ASP A 61 -3.26 11.62 3.66
CA ASP A 61 -2.09 10.76 3.81
C ASP A 61 -1.97 9.78 2.63
N HIS A 62 -0.76 9.68 2.11
CA HIS A 62 -0.39 8.69 1.09
C HIS A 62 -0.53 7.27 1.66
N ALA A 63 -0.81 6.31 0.78
CA ALA A 63 -0.99 4.91 1.20
C ALA A 63 0.34 4.36 1.76
N GLU A 64 1.44 4.65 1.08
CA GLU A 64 2.81 4.27 1.40
C GLU A 64 3.26 4.87 2.74
N TYR A 65 2.95 6.17 2.95
CA TYR A 65 3.24 6.86 4.21
C TYR A 65 2.47 6.23 5.38
N THR A 66 1.17 5.99 5.18
CA THR A 66 0.34 5.33 6.19
C THR A 66 0.90 3.94 6.53
N LEU A 67 1.25 3.15 5.51
CA LEU A 67 1.74 1.79 5.70
C LEU A 67 3.05 1.78 6.49
N ILE A 68 4.05 2.55 6.07
CA ILE A 68 5.40 2.51 6.64
C ILE A 68 5.47 3.28 7.96
N ASP A 69 5.03 4.55 7.99
CA ASP A 69 5.26 5.44 9.14
C ASP A 69 4.21 5.25 10.25
N LYS A 70 2.99 4.81 9.91
CA LYS A 70 1.90 4.66 10.89
C LYS A 70 1.68 3.22 11.31
N LYS A 71 1.52 2.30 10.37
CA LYS A 71 1.19 0.89 10.66
C LYS A 71 2.43 0.07 11.00
N LEU A 72 3.52 0.26 10.25
CA LEU A 72 4.75 -0.52 10.37
C LEU A 72 5.90 0.24 11.04
N ARG A 73 5.60 1.30 11.79
CA ARG A 73 6.58 2.23 12.39
C ARG A 73 7.74 1.56 13.12
N THR A 74 7.49 0.44 13.78
CA THR A 74 8.47 -0.30 14.58
C THR A 74 8.85 -1.64 13.97
N LYS A 75 8.40 -1.93 12.75
CA LYS A 75 8.71 -3.17 12.03
C LYS A 75 9.92 -2.94 11.15
N LYS A 76 10.81 -3.93 11.13
CA LYS A 76 11.96 -3.97 10.24
C LYS A 76 11.48 -4.33 8.83
N LEU A 77 11.87 -3.55 7.82
CA LEU A 77 11.44 -3.71 6.43
C LEU A 77 12.59 -4.14 5.50
N ASP A 78 13.75 -4.51 6.03
CA ASP A 78 14.86 -5.04 5.25
C ASP A 78 14.37 -6.20 4.37
N GLU A 79 14.85 -6.24 3.13
CA GLU A 79 14.46 -7.19 2.08
C GLU A 79 12.97 -7.19 1.70
N ALA A 80 12.10 -6.41 2.34
CA ALA A 80 10.69 -6.36 1.96
C ALA A 80 10.47 -5.62 0.63
N ILE A 81 9.41 -5.97 -0.09
CA ILE A 81 9.03 -5.30 -1.35
C ILE A 81 7.78 -4.46 -1.11
N LEU A 82 7.84 -3.19 -1.53
CA LEU A 82 6.69 -2.32 -1.63
C LEU A 82 6.03 -2.43 -3.00
N PHE A 83 4.72 -2.66 -2.99
CA PHE A 83 3.84 -2.55 -4.15
C PHE A 83 2.95 -1.33 -3.96
N ALA A 84 2.86 -0.47 -4.98
CA ALA A 84 1.98 0.68 -4.99
C ALA A 84 1.22 0.75 -6.31
N THR A 85 -0.06 1.12 -6.27
CA THR A 85 -0.89 1.24 -7.49
C THR A 85 -0.56 2.47 -8.33
N LEU A 86 0.16 3.43 -7.76
CA LEU A 86 0.64 4.64 -8.42
C LEU A 86 2.11 4.82 -8.08
N GLU A 87 2.90 5.35 -9.02
CA GLU A 87 4.32 5.67 -8.77
C GLU A 87 4.42 6.70 -7.62
N PRO A 88 5.20 6.43 -6.56
CA PRO A 88 5.32 7.29 -5.38
C PRO A 88 5.92 8.67 -5.62
#